data_AF-A0A420WU46-F1
#
_entry.id   AF-A0A420WU46-F1
#
_cell.length_a   1.000
_cell.length_b   1.000
_cell.length_c   1.000
_cell.angle_alpha   90.00
_cell.angle_beta   90.00
_cell.angle_gamma   90.00
#
_symmetry.space_group_name_H-M   'P 1'
#
loop_
_entity.id
_entity.type
_entity.pdbx_description
1 polymer ?
#
loop_
_entity_poly.entity_id
_entity_poly.type
_entity_poly.pdbx_seq_one_letter_code
_entity_poly.pdbx_strand_id
1 'polypeptide(L)'
;MSFYTPSETAGLTIAAGVKKDQTPMASLLVLGFLAGAFIAFGFLLDIRVTGTMPAEWGSFKSFIGAAVFPVGLVLTVLAGGELLTGNMMALPMALFSKKVGVAGLVRNWVLVTIANFVGSVFVAYFFGHFLGLTEGAFLESTVGIAQAKVSADFAHAFVSAIGCNWLVCLGVWLAYASKDFAGKVLGIWFPVMAFVAIGFQHVVANMFVVPAAIFAGSVTWAEYLPNFIAVFLGNVVGGAIFVGLAYYVAYRPNEAEAASAAVTQQSLDARPLERGSEAISK
;
A
#
# COMPACT_ATOMS: atom_id res chain seq x y z
N MET A 1 5.23 21.33 16.41
CA MET A 1 4.58 20.93 15.14
C MET A 1 4.07 19.50 15.27
N SER A 2 2.85 19.24 14.79
CA SER A 2 2.18 17.91 14.79
C SER A 2 2.69 16.98 13.67
N PHE A 3 3.64 17.43 12.87
CA PHE A 3 4.26 16.67 11.78
C PHE A 3 5.78 16.91 11.74
N TYR A 4 6.49 16.00 11.08
CA TYR A 4 7.90 16.07 10.74
C TYR A 4 8.10 16.83 9.43
N THR A 5 9.20 17.58 9.34
CA THR A 5 9.64 18.21 8.09
C THR A 5 9.96 17.15 7.03
N PRO A 6 10.01 17.52 5.74
CA PRO A 6 10.43 16.59 4.69
C PRO A 6 11.83 15.96 4.93
N SER A 7 12.79 16.70 5.50
CA SER A 7 14.12 16.15 5.86
C SER A 7 14.04 15.07 6.94
N GLU A 8 13.32 15.36 8.03
CA GLU A 8 13.09 14.39 9.10
C GLU A 8 12.33 13.15 8.57
N THR A 9 11.34 13.35 7.70
CA THR A 9 10.56 12.26 7.08
C THR A 9 11.42 11.39 6.18
N ALA A 10 12.40 11.97 5.46
CA ALA A 10 13.39 11.20 4.71
C ALA A 10 14.20 10.27 5.63
N GLY A 11 14.65 10.80 6.77
CA GLY A 11 15.33 10.04 7.81
C GLY A 11 14.48 8.87 8.36
N LEU A 12 13.21 9.14 8.66
CA LEU A 12 12.25 8.11 9.11
C LEU A 12 12.01 7.03 8.05
N THR A 13 11.89 7.43 6.78
CA THR A 13 11.68 6.50 5.66
C THR A 13 12.89 5.59 5.46
N ILE A 14 14.11 6.14 5.57
CA ILE A 14 15.35 5.37 5.53
C ILE A 14 15.42 4.38 6.71
N ALA A 15 15.10 4.82 7.92
CA ALA A 15 15.07 3.95 9.10
C ALA A 15 14.05 2.82 8.94
N ALA A 16 12.87 3.10 8.38
CA ALA A 16 11.89 2.09 8.03
C ALA A 16 12.44 1.08 7.01
N GLY A 17 13.16 1.54 5.98
CA GLY A 17 13.83 0.66 5.01
C GLY A 17 14.87 -0.28 5.65
N VAL A 18 15.70 0.22 6.56
CA VAL A 18 16.66 -0.61 7.32
C VAL A 18 15.94 -1.65 8.18
N LYS A 19 14.90 -1.24 8.90
CA LYS A 19 14.10 -2.16 9.72
C LYS A 19 13.51 -3.28 8.88
N LYS A 20 12.97 -2.96 7.70
CA LYS A 20 12.36 -3.93 6.77
C LYS A 20 13.34 -4.95 6.21
N ASP A 21 14.59 -4.56 6.00
CA ASP A 21 15.64 -5.51 5.60
C ASP A 21 16.01 -6.45 6.76
N GLN A 22 16.06 -5.94 7.99
CA GLN A 22 16.40 -6.72 9.19
C GLN A 22 15.26 -7.61 9.71
N THR A 23 14.01 -7.38 9.26
CA THR A 23 12.84 -8.17 9.69
C THR A 23 13.02 -9.67 9.37
N PRO A 24 12.83 -10.57 10.36
CA PRO A 24 12.90 -12.00 10.13
C PRO A 24 11.90 -12.49 9.07
N MET A 25 12.27 -13.53 8.33
CA MET A 25 11.45 -14.07 7.24
C MET A 25 10.03 -14.43 7.69
N ALA A 26 9.86 -15.08 8.85
CA ALA A 26 8.55 -15.44 9.37
C ALA A 26 7.65 -14.21 9.58
N SER A 27 8.20 -13.12 10.13
CA SER A 27 7.47 -11.87 10.30
C SER A 27 7.14 -11.22 8.96
N LEU A 28 8.05 -11.23 7.98
CA LEU A 28 7.77 -10.72 6.62
C LEU A 28 6.61 -11.50 5.96
N LEU A 29 6.57 -12.82 6.12
CA LEU A 29 5.52 -13.66 5.54
C LEU A 29 4.16 -13.41 6.21
N VAL A 30 4.11 -13.34 7.55
CA VAL A 30 2.85 -13.08 8.27
C VAL A 30 2.34 -11.67 8.01
N LEU A 31 3.20 -10.66 8.16
CA LEU A 31 2.82 -9.26 7.94
C LEU A 31 2.54 -8.97 6.46
N GLY A 32 3.22 -9.67 5.55
CA GLY A 32 2.96 -9.61 4.12
C GLY A 32 1.62 -10.24 3.75
N PHE A 33 1.27 -11.39 4.34
CA PHE A 33 -0.05 -11.98 4.18
C PHE A 33 -1.14 -11.01 4.63
N LEU A 34 -1.00 -10.43 5.82
CA LEU A 34 -1.95 -9.46 6.36
C LEU A 34 -2.09 -8.21 5.48
N ALA A 35 -0.97 -7.64 4.99
CA ALA A 35 -1.01 -6.51 4.08
C ALA A 35 -1.74 -6.83 2.76
N GLY A 36 -1.48 -8.01 2.17
CA GLY A 36 -2.20 -8.48 0.99
C GLY A 36 -3.71 -8.62 1.22
N ALA A 37 -4.09 -9.16 2.38
CA ALA A 37 -5.48 -9.29 2.79
C ALA A 37 -6.14 -7.92 3.06
N PHE A 38 -5.43 -6.97 3.69
CA PHE A 38 -5.96 -5.63 3.95
C PHE A 38 -6.24 -4.84 2.67
N ILE A 39 -5.31 -4.88 1.70
CA ILE A 39 -5.57 -4.28 0.38
C ILE A 39 -6.75 -4.97 -0.32
N ALA A 40 -6.85 -6.30 -0.22
CA ALA A 40 -7.97 -7.04 -0.76
C ALA A 40 -9.30 -6.70 -0.08
N PHE A 41 -9.34 -6.44 1.23
CA PHE A 41 -10.53 -5.96 1.93
C PHE A 41 -10.96 -4.57 1.47
N GLY A 42 -10.01 -3.66 1.22
CA GLY A 42 -10.32 -2.35 0.65
C GLY A 42 -10.96 -2.45 -0.74
N PHE A 43 -10.44 -3.35 -1.58
CA PHE A 43 -11.02 -3.59 -2.91
C PHE A 43 -12.35 -4.34 -2.83
N LEU A 44 -12.48 -5.31 -1.94
CA LEU A 44 -13.75 -6.00 -1.72
C LEU A 44 -14.82 -4.99 -1.29
N LEU A 45 -14.50 -4.08 -0.36
CA LEU A 45 -15.42 -3.01 0.05
C LEU A 45 -15.81 -2.11 -1.12
N ASP A 46 -14.86 -1.70 -1.97
CA ASP A 46 -15.15 -0.96 -3.20
C ASP A 46 -16.17 -1.70 -4.07
N ILE A 47 -15.90 -2.96 -4.42
CA ILE A 47 -16.83 -3.79 -5.22
C ILE A 47 -18.20 -3.89 -4.54
N ARG A 48 -18.24 -4.07 -3.22
CA ARG A 48 -19.49 -4.19 -2.46
C ARG A 48 -20.31 -2.92 -2.44
N VAL A 49 -19.67 -1.76 -2.44
CA VAL A 49 -20.36 -0.47 -2.44
C VAL A 49 -20.78 -0.08 -3.85
N THR A 50 -19.95 -0.33 -4.85
CA THR A 50 -20.15 0.16 -6.22
C THR A 50 -20.85 -0.84 -7.15
N GLY A 51 -20.74 -2.15 -6.87
CA GLY A 51 -21.16 -3.21 -7.78
C GLY A 51 -22.64 -3.20 -8.13
N THR A 52 -23.50 -2.81 -7.17
CA THR A 52 -24.95 -2.71 -7.35
C THR A 52 -25.47 -1.28 -7.47
N MET A 53 -24.58 -0.29 -7.64
CA MET A 53 -24.99 1.10 -7.85
C MET A 53 -25.60 1.28 -9.25
N PRO A 54 -26.64 2.13 -9.39
CA PRO A 54 -27.26 2.37 -10.69
C PRO A 54 -26.27 3.00 -11.70
N ALA A 55 -26.36 2.59 -12.96
CA ALA A 55 -25.45 3.04 -14.02
C ALA A 55 -25.53 4.56 -14.26
N GLU A 56 -26.70 5.16 -14.06
CA GLU A 56 -26.97 6.58 -14.22
C GLU A 56 -26.19 7.48 -13.23
N TRP A 57 -25.57 6.90 -12.20
CA TRP A 57 -24.68 7.63 -11.28
C TRP A 57 -23.32 7.96 -11.92
N GLY A 58 -22.97 7.30 -13.04
CA GLY A 58 -21.76 7.61 -13.81
C GLY A 58 -20.49 7.65 -12.97
N SER A 59 -19.73 8.75 -13.08
CA SER A 59 -18.47 8.95 -12.34
C SER A 59 -18.63 9.03 -10.82
N PHE A 60 -19.84 9.28 -10.32
CA PHE A 60 -20.08 9.30 -8.87
C PHE A 60 -19.91 7.91 -8.25
N LYS A 61 -20.24 6.83 -8.99
CA LYS A 61 -19.95 5.44 -8.58
C LYS A 61 -18.46 5.24 -8.33
N SER A 62 -17.61 5.65 -9.28
CA SER A 62 -16.15 5.54 -9.16
C SER A 62 -15.60 6.38 -8.01
N PHE A 63 -16.17 7.57 -7.77
CA PHE A 63 -15.77 8.41 -6.63
C PHE A 63 -16.06 7.74 -5.28
N ILE A 64 -17.24 7.14 -5.11
CA ILE A 64 -17.57 6.43 -3.86
C ILE A 64 -16.67 5.21 -3.65
N GLY A 65 -16.43 4.41 -4.70
CA GLY A 65 -15.49 3.28 -4.64
C GLY A 65 -14.09 3.72 -4.24
N ALA A 66 -13.58 4.77 -4.89
CA ALA A 66 -12.29 5.38 -4.56
C ALA A 66 -12.23 5.93 -3.14
N ALA A 67 -13.34 6.44 -2.59
CA ALA A 67 -13.39 6.97 -1.24
C ALA A 67 -13.31 5.86 -0.17
N VAL A 68 -13.80 4.65 -0.43
CA VAL A 68 -13.79 3.55 0.57
C VAL A 68 -12.56 2.65 0.48
N PHE A 69 -11.93 2.56 -0.69
CA PHE A 69 -10.71 1.77 -0.92
C PHE A 69 -9.54 2.04 0.05
N PRO A 70 -9.28 3.30 0.51
CA PRO A 70 -8.13 3.62 1.36
C PRO A 70 -8.04 2.85 2.68
N VAL A 71 -9.15 2.26 3.15
CA VAL A 71 -9.16 1.41 4.35
C VAL A 71 -8.06 0.35 4.34
N GLY A 72 -7.74 -0.23 3.17
CA GLY A 72 -6.71 -1.25 3.05
C GLY A 72 -5.31 -0.74 3.40
N LEU A 73 -4.93 0.44 2.91
CA LEU A 73 -3.62 1.03 3.23
C LEU A 73 -3.60 1.59 4.66
N VAL A 74 -4.72 2.14 5.16
CA VAL A 74 -4.85 2.57 6.55
C VAL A 74 -4.58 1.41 7.52
N LEU A 75 -5.21 0.25 7.30
CA LEU A 75 -4.97 -0.97 8.10
C LEU A 75 -3.52 -1.42 7.98
N THR A 76 -2.98 -1.47 6.77
CA THR A 76 -1.59 -1.86 6.51
C THR A 76 -0.59 -1.01 7.29
N VAL A 77 -0.75 0.31 7.29
CA VAL A 77 0.21 1.22 7.93
C VAL A 77 -0.02 1.33 9.44
N LEU A 78 -1.26 1.34 9.90
CA LEU A 78 -1.59 1.63 11.32
C LEU A 78 -1.77 0.37 12.18
N ALA A 79 -2.35 -0.71 11.64
CA ALA A 79 -2.45 -1.98 12.35
C ALA A 79 -1.15 -2.80 12.24
N GLY A 80 -0.36 -2.54 11.20
CA GLY A 80 0.91 -3.20 10.94
C GLY A 80 0.79 -4.28 9.87
N GLY A 81 1.51 -4.07 8.78
CA GLY A 81 1.62 -4.98 7.64
C GLY A 81 2.85 -4.65 6.81
N GLU A 82 3.31 -5.63 6.03
CA GLU A 82 4.43 -5.46 5.11
C GLU A 82 3.89 -5.41 3.68
N LEU A 83 3.73 -4.21 3.14
CA LEU A 83 3.21 -3.99 1.79
C LEU A 83 4.34 -3.74 0.81
N LEU A 84 4.36 -4.54 -0.25
CA LEU A 84 5.33 -4.48 -1.33
C LEU A 84 5.52 -3.05 -1.88
N THR A 85 4.42 -2.37 -2.19
CA THR A 85 4.45 -1.08 -2.88
C THR A 85 5.03 0.05 -2.02
N GLY A 86 4.78 0.05 -0.71
CA GLY A 86 5.47 0.95 0.23
C GLY A 86 6.96 0.58 0.41
N ASN A 87 7.28 -0.71 0.36
CA ASN A 87 8.67 -1.20 0.43
C ASN A 87 9.47 -0.83 -0.82
N MET A 88 8.81 -0.60 -1.97
CA MET A 88 9.42 -0.07 -3.20
C MET A 88 9.88 1.39 -3.07
N MET A 89 9.51 2.13 -2.01
CA MET A 89 10.12 3.42 -1.66
C MET A 89 11.15 3.28 -0.54
N ALA A 90 10.76 2.65 0.58
CA ALA A 90 11.57 2.65 1.80
C ALA A 90 12.93 1.94 1.62
N LEU A 91 12.96 0.78 0.95
CA LEU A 91 14.20 0.03 0.73
C LEU A 91 15.15 0.74 -0.25
N PRO A 92 14.69 1.27 -1.41
CA PRO A 92 15.55 2.10 -2.25
C PRO A 92 16.14 3.31 -1.53
N MET A 93 15.39 4.03 -0.69
CA MET A 93 15.95 5.14 0.09
C MET A 93 17.05 4.68 1.06
N ALA A 94 16.86 3.55 1.73
CA ALA A 94 17.88 2.98 2.60
C ALA A 94 19.11 2.48 1.79
N LEU A 95 18.89 1.94 0.59
CA LEU A 95 19.94 1.52 -0.33
C LEU A 95 20.77 2.72 -0.81
N PHE A 96 20.12 3.82 -1.22
CA PHE A 96 20.81 5.05 -1.64
C PHE A 96 21.62 5.67 -0.50
N SER A 97 21.15 5.49 0.73
CA SER A 97 21.86 5.85 1.96
C SER A 97 22.95 4.85 2.38
N LYS A 98 23.19 3.81 1.58
CA LYS A 98 24.17 2.73 1.82
C LYS A 98 23.95 1.97 3.13
N LYS A 99 22.73 1.96 3.66
CA LYS A 99 22.40 1.27 4.93
C LYS A 99 21.88 -0.16 4.73
N VAL A 100 21.44 -0.49 3.52
CA VAL A 100 21.03 -1.85 3.11
C VAL A 100 21.67 -2.19 1.77
N GLY A 101 21.87 -3.48 1.51
CA GLY A 101 22.39 -3.97 0.24
C GLY A 101 21.31 -4.34 -0.76
N VAL A 102 21.68 -4.51 -2.03
CA VAL A 102 20.77 -4.96 -3.10
C VAL A 102 20.15 -6.33 -2.78
N ALA A 103 20.94 -7.24 -2.19
CA ALA A 103 20.45 -8.56 -1.79
C ALA A 103 19.32 -8.48 -0.75
N GLY A 104 19.42 -7.55 0.21
CA GLY A 104 18.38 -7.30 1.22
C GLY A 104 17.09 -6.77 0.61
N LEU A 105 17.22 -5.81 -0.31
CA LEU A 105 16.11 -5.28 -1.09
C LEU A 105 15.40 -6.37 -1.89
N VAL A 106 16.14 -7.16 -2.67
CA VAL A 106 15.57 -8.24 -3.50
C VAL A 106 14.91 -9.31 -2.63
N ARG A 107 15.56 -9.73 -1.53
CA ARG A 107 14.99 -10.68 -0.55
C ARG A 107 13.63 -10.18 -0.05
N ASN A 108 13.56 -8.92 0.40
CA ASN A 108 12.32 -8.36 0.92
C ASN A 108 11.24 -8.31 -0.16
N TRP A 109 11.54 -7.75 -1.34
CA TRP A 109 10.56 -7.63 -2.40
C TRP A 109 10.01 -8.98 -2.83
N VAL A 110 10.85 -10.01 -3.00
CA VAL A 110 10.39 -11.35 -3.37
C VAL A 110 9.48 -11.96 -2.29
N LEU A 111 9.93 -11.98 -1.02
CA LEU A 111 9.17 -12.57 0.08
C LEU A 111 7.83 -11.86 0.29
N VAL A 112 7.84 -10.53 0.27
CA VAL A 112 6.63 -9.72 0.49
C VAL A 112 5.69 -9.81 -0.71
N THR A 113 6.20 -9.91 -1.95
CA THR A 113 5.35 -10.15 -3.13
C THR A 113 4.58 -11.46 -3.00
N ILE A 114 5.27 -12.55 -2.64
CA ILE A 114 4.65 -13.86 -2.44
C ILE A 114 3.61 -13.80 -1.32
N ALA A 115 3.98 -13.20 -0.18
CA ALA A 115 3.09 -13.10 0.97
C ALA A 115 1.85 -12.24 0.67
N ASN A 116 2.02 -11.07 0.04
CA ASN A 116 0.92 -10.21 -0.39
C ASN A 116 0.00 -10.96 -1.36
N PHE A 117 0.58 -11.66 -2.35
CA PHE A 117 -0.19 -12.44 -3.31
C PHE A 117 -1.04 -13.52 -2.63
N VAL A 118 -0.46 -14.30 -1.71
CA VAL A 118 -1.18 -15.33 -0.95
C VAL A 118 -2.31 -14.71 -0.11
N GLY A 119 -2.05 -13.58 0.56
CA GLY A 119 -3.07 -12.87 1.33
C GLY A 119 -4.23 -12.35 0.49
N SER A 120 -3.93 -11.77 -0.68
CA SER A 120 -4.94 -11.26 -1.60
C SER A 120 -5.75 -12.38 -2.24
N VAL A 121 -5.11 -13.48 -2.65
CA VAL A 121 -5.79 -14.67 -3.19
C VAL A 121 -6.64 -15.36 -2.13
N PHE A 122 -6.20 -15.40 -0.87
CA PHE A 122 -7.00 -15.91 0.25
C PHE A 122 -8.33 -15.15 0.35
N VAL A 123 -8.29 -13.81 0.35
CA VAL A 123 -9.51 -12.98 0.39
C VAL A 123 -10.35 -13.16 -0.87
N ALA A 124 -9.73 -13.22 -2.06
CA ALA A 124 -10.43 -13.45 -3.32
C ALA A 124 -11.17 -14.80 -3.34
N TYR A 125 -10.55 -15.86 -2.82
CA TYR A 125 -11.16 -17.18 -2.79
C TYR A 125 -12.21 -17.31 -1.68
N PHE A 126 -11.82 -17.12 -0.41
CA PHE A 126 -12.71 -17.41 0.72
C PHE A 126 -13.84 -16.39 0.84
N PHE A 127 -13.55 -15.10 0.70
CA PHE A 127 -14.57 -14.07 0.85
C PHE A 127 -15.20 -13.68 -0.49
N GLY A 128 -14.42 -13.60 -1.57
CA GLY A 128 -14.95 -13.29 -2.89
C GLY A 128 -15.78 -14.43 -3.49
N HIS A 129 -15.16 -15.58 -3.75
CA HIS A 129 -15.76 -16.73 -4.44
C HIS A 129 -16.63 -17.60 -3.50
N PHE A 130 -16.06 -18.15 -2.44
CA PHE A 130 -16.75 -19.12 -1.57
C PHE A 130 -17.96 -18.51 -0.82
N LEU A 131 -17.86 -17.28 -0.31
CA LEU A 131 -19.00 -16.54 0.24
C LEU A 131 -19.83 -15.79 -0.83
N GLY A 132 -19.38 -15.77 -2.08
CA GLY A 132 -20.06 -15.09 -3.19
C GLY A 132 -20.08 -13.56 -3.11
N LEU A 133 -19.19 -12.93 -2.32
CA LEU A 133 -19.20 -11.47 -2.15
C LEU A 133 -18.73 -10.69 -3.39
N THR A 134 -18.03 -11.35 -4.32
CA THR A 134 -17.66 -10.81 -5.64
C THR A 134 -18.47 -11.43 -6.78
N GLU A 135 -19.50 -12.22 -6.46
CA GLU A 135 -20.32 -12.95 -7.43
C GLU A 135 -21.77 -12.45 -7.47
N GLY A 136 -22.63 -13.16 -8.21
CA GLY A 136 -24.04 -12.82 -8.35
C GLY A 136 -24.23 -11.38 -8.83
N ALA A 137 -24.90 -10.57 -8.02
CA ALA A 137 -25.15 -9.15 -8.31
C ALA A 137 -23.87 -8.29 -8.43
N PHE A 138 -22.72 -8.78 -7.97
CA PHE A 138 -21.43 -8.08 -8.00
C PHE A 138 -20.49 -8.61 -9.09
N LEU A 139 -20.87 -9.70 -9.77
CA LEU A 139 -20.03 -10.40 -10.73
C LEU A 139 -19.67 -9.51 -11.92
N GLU A 140 -20.66 -8.82 -12.50
CA GLU A 140 -20.45 -7.94 -13.65
C GLU A 140 -19.39 -6.85 -13.36
N SER A 141 -19.49 -6.22 -12.18
CA SER A 141 -18.51 -5.21 -11.76
C SER A 141 -17.13 -5.82 -11.52
N THR A 142 -17.06 -6.98 -10.87
CA THR A 142 -15.78 -7.67 -10.61
C THR A 142 -15.08 -8.05 -11.92
N VAL A 143 -15.82 -8.67 -12.84
CA VAL A 143 -15.31 -9.12 -14.14
C VAL A 143 -14.95 -7.93 -15.01
N GLY A 144 -15.78 -6.89 -15.07
CA GLY A 144 -15.50 -5.68 -15.84
C GLY A 144 -14.20 -4.99 -15.39
N ILE A 145 -13.98 -4.87 -14.07
CA ILE A 145 -12.75 -4.30 -13.51
C ILE A 145 -11.53 -5.18 -13.84
N ALA A 146 -11.65 -6.50 -13.68
CA ALA A 146 -10.56 -7.43 -13.96
C ALA A 146 -10.19 -7.46 -15.45
N GLN A 147 -11.18 -7.52 -16.33
CA GLN A 147 -11.01 -7.50 -17.79
C GLN A 147 -10.33 -6.22 -18.25
N ALA A 148 -10.79 -5.04 -17.79
CA ALA A 148 -10.18 -3.76 -18.12
C ALA A 148 -8.69 -3.68 -17.72
N LYS A 149 -8.28 -4.41 -16.68
CA LYS A 149 -6.87 -4.49 -16.25
C LYS A 149 -6.05 -5.38 -17.16
N VAL A 150 -6.51 -6.61 -17.43
CA VAL A 150 -5.75 -7.58 -18.23
C VAL A 150 -5.78 -7.27 -19.73
N SER A 151 -6.77 -6.49 -20.20
CA SER A 151 -6.84 -6.03 -21.60
C SER A 151 -5.92 -4.86 -21.92
N ALA A 152 -5.37 -4.17 -20.90
CA ALA A 152 -4.39 -3.11 -21.12
C ALA A 152 -3.09 -3.70 -21.64
N ASP A 153 -2.56 -3.13 -22.72
CA ASP A 153 -1.23 -3.53 -23.20
C ASP A 153 -0.14 -3.21 -22.16
N PHE A 154 1.05 -3.77 -22.39
CA PHE A 154 2.17 -3.64 -21.46
C PHE A 154 2.52 -2.18 -21.16
N ALA A 155 2.54 -1.30 -22.17
CA ALA A 155 2.95 0.09 -22.00
C ALA A 155 1.93 0.87 -21.17
N HIS A 156 0.64 0.71 -21.47
CA HIS A 156 -0.44 1.34 -20.73
C HIS A 156 -0.48 0.85 -19.27
N ALA A 157 -0.35 -0.46 -19.04
CA ALA A 157 -0.31 -1.03 -17.70
C ALA A 157 0.92 -0.55 -16.91
N PHE A 158 2.09 -0.49 -17.55
CA PHE A 158 3.34 -0.02 -16.96
C PHE A 158 3.27 1.45 -16.55
N VAL A 159 2.87 2.36 -17.46
CA VAL A 159 2.77 3.80 -17.16
C VAL A 159 1.70 4.09 -16.11
N SER A 160 0.56 3.43 -16.21
CA SER A 160 -0.50 3.50 -15.20
C SER A 160 0.01 3.10 -13.81
N ALA A 161 0.84 2.06 -13.74
CA ALA A 161 1.42 1.60 -12.49
C ALA A 161 2.50 2.54 -11.91
N ILE A 162 3.21 3.31 -12.73
CA ILE A 162 4.10 4.37 -12.24
C ILE A 162 3.30 5.41 -11.44
N GLY A 163 2.20 5.92 -12.04
CA GLY A 163 1.32 6.88 -11.39
C GLY A 163 0.69 6.34 -10.12
N CYS A 164 0.28 5.06 -10.12
CA CYS A 164 -0.23 4.39 -8.93
C CYS A 164 0.76 4.44 -7.77
N ASN A 165 1.98 3.90 -7.97
CA ASN A 165 2.87 3.73 -6.84
C ASN A 165 3.54 5.03 -6.40
N TRP A 166 3.56 6.04 -7.26
CA TRP A 166 3.90 7.40 -6.82
C TRP A 166 2.92 7.85 -5.72
N LEU A 167 1.61 7.76 -5.96
CA LEU A 167 0.59 8.17 -5.00
C LEU A 167 0.54 7.26 -3.75
N VAL A 168 0.72 5.95 -3.90
CA VAL A 168 0.78 5.02 -2.76
C VAL A 168 1.98 5.34 -1.86
N CYS A 169 3.16 5.54 -2.43
CA CYS A 169 4.36 5.90 -1.67
C CYS A 169 4.22 7.27 -1.00
N LEU A 170 3.56 8.24 -1.64
CA LEU A 170 3.23 9.52 -1.00
C LEU A 170 2.24 9.36 0.16
N GLY A 171 1.26 8.46 0.07
CA GLY A 171 0.38 8.14 1.20
C GLY A 171 1.16 7.59 2.40
N VAL A 172 2.11 6.68 2.15
CA VAL A 172 3.00 6.16 3.21
C VAL A 172 3.93 7.25 3.74
N TRP A 173 4.49 8.09 2.87
CA TRP A 173 5.35 9.21 3.25
C TRP A 173 4.61 10.20 4.17
N LEU A 174 3.39 10.60 3.82
CA LEU A 174 2.57 11.50 4.63
C LEU A 174 2.19 10.86 5.97
N ALA A 175 1.97 9.54 6.00
CA ALA A 175 1.78 8.81 7.25
C ALA A 175 3.03 8.79 8.13
N TYR A 176 4.23 8.70 7.56
CA TYR A 176 5.49 8.83 8.32
C TYR A 176 5.71 10.26 8.81
N ALA A 177 5.29 11.28 8.04
CA ALA A 177 5.41 12.66 8.42
C ALA A 177 4.47 13.05 9.59
N SER A 178 3.29 12.43 9.71
CA SER A 178 2.32 12.76 10.76
C SER A 178 2.62 12.06 12.11
N LYS A 179 2.42 12.79 13.22
CA LYS A 179 2.61 12.27 14.59
C LYS A 179 1.33 11.75 15.24
N ASP A 180 0.16 12.09 14.70
CA ASP A 180 -1.14 11.73 15.26
C ASP A 180 -1.91 10.75 14.36
N PHE A 181 -2.84 9.98 14.94
CA PHE A 181 -3.57 8.94 14.22
C PHE A 181 -4.41 9.51 13.07
N ALA A 182 -5.14 10.61 13.31
CA ALA A 182 -6.04 11.19 12.32
C ALA A 182 -5.28 11.76 11.11
N GLY A 183 -4.16 12.45 11.35
CA GLY A 183 -3.27 12.94 10.31
C GLY A 183 -2.69 11.82 9.45
N LYS A 184 -2.34 10.67 10.03
CA LYS A 184 -1.92 9.49 9.26
C LYS A 184 -3.04 8.93 8.38
N VAL A 185 -4.26 8.83 8.92
CA VAL A 185 -5.43 8.37 8.14
C VAL A 185 -5.68 9.30 6.97
N LEU A 186 -5.76 10.62 7.19
CA LEU A 186 -6.01 11.59 6.13
C LEU A 186 -4.87 11.65 5.10
N GLY A 187 -3.61 11.55 5.56
CA GLY A 187 -2.43 11.51 4.70
C GLY A 187 -2.41 10.29 3.77
N ILE A 188 -2.96 9.17 4.21
CA ILE A 188 -3.15 7.96 3.38
C ILE A 188 -4.38 8.10 2.47
N TRP A 189 -5.48 8.64 2.99
CA TRP A 189 -6.79 8.60 2.36
C TRP A 189 -6.81 9.28 1.00
N PHE A 190 -6.38 10.54 0.92
CA PHE A 190 -6.49 11.32 -0.31
C PHE A 190 -5.60 10.81 -1.45
N PRO A 191 -4.32 10.46 -1.25
CA PRO A 191 -3.50 9.89 -2.32
C PRO A 191 -4.05 8.55 -2.82
N VAL A 192 -4.56 7.69 -1.93
CA VAL A 192 -5.14 6.41 -2.32
C VAL A 192 -6.44 6.61 -3.10
N MET A 193 -7.33 7.45 -2.60
CA MET A 193 -8.56 7.82 -3.31
C MET A 193 -8.25 8.40 -4.69
N ALA A 194 -7.23 9.24 -4.82
CA ALA A 194 -6.84 9.82 -6.11
C ALA A 194 -6.43 8.75 -7.13
N PHE A 195 -5.54 7.81 -6.78
CA PHE A 195 -5.10 6.82 -7.78
C PHE A 195 -6.23 5.88 -8.19
N VAL A 196 -7.15 5.55 -7.28
CA VAL A 196 -8.31 4.70 -7.57
C VAL A 196 -9.29 5.45 -8.47
N ALA A 197 -9.61 6.70 -8.16
CA ALA A 197 -10.51 7.53 -8.97
C ALA A 197 -9.95 7.79 -10.39
N ILE A 198 -8.63 7.93 -10.53
CA ILE A 198 -7.95 8.08 -11.82
C ILE A 198 -7.95 6.76 -12.61
N GLY A 199 -8.00 5.61 -11.93
CA GLY A 199 -7.95 4.28 -12.56
C GLY A 199 -6.53 3.74 -12.75
N PHE A 200 -5.59 4.13 -11.90
CA PHE A 200 -4.23 3.59 -11.96
C PHE A 200 -4.13 2.13 -11.48
N GLN A 201 -3.14 1.40 -11.98
CA GLN A 201 -2.95 -0.03 -11.66
C GLN A 201 -2.01 -0.24 -10.46
N HIS A 202 -2.52 -0.92 -9.43
CA HIS A 202 -1.77 -1.30 -8.23
C HIS A 202 -1.54 -2.81 -8.21
N VAL A 203 -0.28 -3.25 -8.15
CA VAL A 203 0.07 -4.68 -8.27
C VAL A 203 -0.66 -5.52 -7.23
N VAL A 204 -0.66 -5.12 -5.95
CA VAL A 204 -1.30 -5.88 -4.87
C VAL A 204 -2.84 -5.82 -4.93
N ALA A 205 -3.41 -4.74 -5.47
CA ALA A 205 -4.86 -4.68 -5.67
C ALA A 205 -5.28 -5.63 -6.81
N ASN A 206 -4.47 -5.70 -7.87
CA ASN A 206 -4.65 -6.63 -8.97
C ASN A 206 -4.49 -8.10 -8.51
N MET A 207 -3.67 -8.38 -7.49
CA MET A 207 -3.55 -9.71 -6.86
C MET A 207 -4.85 -10.19 -6.17
N PHE A 208 -5.85 -9.33 -6.00
CA PHE A 208 -7.18 -9.70 -5.50
C PHE A 208 -8.20 -9.79 -6.64
N VAL A 209 -8.43 -8.68 -7.35
CA VAL A 209 -9.59 -8.57 -8.27
C VAL A 209 -9.45 -9.48 -9.49
N VAL A 210 -8.22 -9.68 -9.99
CA VAL A 210 -8.00 -10.57 -11.14
C VAL A 210 -8.19 -12.03 -10.73
N PRO A 211 -7.59 -12.53 -9.62
CA PRO A 211 -7.93 -13.86 -9.10
C PRO A 211 -9.42 -14.07 -8.78
N ALA A 212 -10.13 -13.06 -8.27
CA ALA A 212 -11.58 -13.16 -8.05
C ALA A 212 -12.34 -13.44 -9.36
N ALA A 213 -11.99 -12.76 -10.45
CA ALA A 213 -12.57 -13.03 -11.78
C ALA A 213 -12.10 -14.36 -12.40
N ILE A 214 -10.88 -14.81 -12.07
CA ILE A 214 -10.39 -16.14 -12.45
C ILE A 214 -11.20 -17.25 -11.78
N PHE A 215 -11.50 -17.12 -10.48
CA PHE A 215 -12.33 -18.10 -9.77
C PHE A 215 -13.78 -18.13 -10.28
N ALA A 216 -14.28 -17.00 -10.78
CA ALA A 216 -15.55 -16.93 -11.48
C ALA A 216 -15.50 -17.40 -12.96
N GLY A 217 -14.34 -17.90 -13.44
CA GLY A 217 -14.18 -18.45 -14.80
C GLY A 217 -14.16 -17.41 -15.93
N SER A 218 -13.97 -16.13 -15.63
CA SER A 218 -14.11 -15.03 -16.59
C SER A 218 -12.78 -14.44 -17.11
N VAL A 219 -11.67 -14.77 -16.44
CA VAL A 219 -10.29 -14.39 -16.81
C VAL A 219 -9.39 -15.59 -16.52
N THR A 220 -8.24 -15.69 -17.18
CA THR A 220 -7.25 -16.75 -16.96
C THR A 220 -5.95 -16.23 -16.33
N TRP A 221 -5.21 -17.13 -15.69
CA TRP A 221 -3.85 -16.83 -15.20
C TRP A 221 -2.89 -16.42 -16.33
N ALA A 222 -3.10 -16.94 -17.54
CA ALA A 222 -2.31 -16.59 -18.72
C ALA A 222 -2.52 -15.14 -19.15
N GLU A 223 -3.76 -14.64 -19.08
CA GLU A 223 -4.07 -13.22 -19.32
C GLU A 223 -3.54 -12.32 -18.20
N TYR A 224 -3.48 -12.82 -16.96
CA TYR A 224 -3.00 -12.03 -15.83
C TYR A 224 -1.48 -11.83 -15.81
N LEU A 225 -0.70 -12.84 -16.19
CA LEU A 225 0.76 -12.78 -16.10
C LEU A 225 1.42 -11.55 -16.78
N PRO A 226 1.08 -11.18 -18.04
CA PRO A 226 1.67 -9.99 -18.66
C PRO A 226 1.26 -8.70 -17.93
N ASN A 227 0.01 -8.59 -17.48
CA ASN A 227 -0.44 -7.47 -16.65
C ASN A 227 0.37 -7.38 -15.35
N PHE A 228 0.52 -8.50 -14.64
CA PHE A 228 1.25 -8.57 -13.38
C PHE A 228 2.68 -8.03 -13.54
N ILE A 229 3.40 -8.47 -14.57
CA ILE A 229 4.78 -8.05 -14.84
C ILE A 229 4.84 -6.55 -15.14
N ALA A 230 3.98 -6.05 -16.03
CA ALA A 230 3.94 -4.63 -16.39
C ALA A 230 3.66 -3.74 -15.17
N VAL A 231 2.65 -4.11 -14.38
CA VAL A 231 2.22 -3.35 -13.21
C VAL A 231 3.26 -3.43 -12.08
N PHE A 232 3.89 -4.59 -11.87
CA PHE A 232 4.97 -4.74 -10.91
C PHE A 232 6.13 -3.80 -11.25
N LEU A 233 6.61 -3.82 -12.50
CA LEU A 233 7.73 -2.98 -12.94
C LEU A 233 7.38 -1.48 -12.88
N GLY A 234 6.17 -1.10 -13.29
CA GLY A 234 5.72 0.29 -13.19
C GLY A 234 5.63 0.76 -11.74
N ASN A 235 5.10 -0.09 -10.84
CA ASN A 235 5.09 0.22 -9.42
C ASN A 235 6.52 0.36 -8.85
N VAL A 236 7.48 -0.49 -9.26
CA VAL A 236 8.89 -0.33 -8.86
C VAL A 236 9.41 1.06 -9.26
N VAL A 237 9.19 1.48 -10.50
CA VAL A 237 9.63 2.80 -10.99
C VAL A 237 8.96 3.94 -10.22
N GLY A 238 7.65 3.88 -10.01
CA GLY A 238 6.90 4.88 -9.25
C GLY A 238 7.41 5.04 -7.81
N GLY A 239 7.68 3.93 -7.12
CA GLY A 239 8.15 3.97 -5.74
C GLY A 239 9.65 4.30 -5.61
N ALA A 240 10.50 3.61 -6.37
CA ALA A 240 11.95 3.69 -6.20
C ALA A 240 12.54 4.97 -6.80
N ILE A 241 12.00 5.45 -7.92
CA ILE A 241 12.54 6.60 -8.64
C ILE A 241 11.79 7.87 -8.28
N PHE A 242 10.47 7.92 -8.52
CA PHE A 242 9.70 9.17 -8.38
C PHE A 242 9.49 9.61 -6.93
N VAL A 243 9.55 8.68 -5.98
CA VAL A 243 9.55 9.02 -4.55
C VAL A 243 10.91 8.76 -3.92
N GLY A 244 11.39 7.52 -3.95
CA GLY A 244 12.62 7.12 -3.27
C GLY A 244 13.85 7.94 -3.67
N LEU A 245 14.19 7.96 -4.96
CA LEU A 245 15.36 8.71 -5.46
C LEU A 245 15.15 10.21 -5.39
N ALA A 246 13.99 10.70 -5.85
CA ALA A 246 13.68 12.13 -5.87
C ALA A 246 13.78 12.77 -4.48
N TYR A 247 13.16 12.16 -3.47
CA TYR A 247 13.18 12.68 -2.10
C TYR A 247 14.51 12.45 -1.42
N TYR A 248 15.22 11.36 -1.72
CA TYR A 248 16.58 11.16 -1.21
C TYR A 248 17.57 12.22 -1.73
N VAL A 249 17.47 12.62 -3.00
CA VAL A 249 18.31 13.68 -3.57
C VAL A 249 17.96 15.04 -2.98
N ALA A 250 16.67 15.36 -2.87
CA ALA A 250 16.20 16.65 -2.38
C ALA A 250 16.41 16.85 -0.86
N TYR A 251 16.24 15.79 -0.07
CA TYR A 251 16.24 15.83 1.39
C TYR A 251 17.31 14.91 1.97
N ARG A 252 18.47 14.87 1.33
CA ARG A 252 19.60 14.03 1.74
C ARG A 252 19.89 14.30 3.22
N PRO A 253 19.72 13.31 4.13
CA PRO A 253 19.90 13.57 5.54
C PRO A 253 21.36 13.91 5.80
N ASN A 254 21.64 15.11 6.32
CA ASN A 254 22.92 15.35 6.96
C ASN A 254 22.96 14.51 8.25
N GLU A 255 24.10 13.90 8.56
CA GLU A 255 24.24 12.94 9.69
C GLU A 255 23.74 13.51 11.03
N ALA A 256 23.85 14.84 11.21
CA ALA A 256 23.36 15.55 12.38
C ALA A 256 21.82 15.57 12.53
N GLU A 257 21.06 15.64 11.44
CA GLU A 257 19.59 15.70 11.47
C GLU A 257 18.96 14.32 11.71
N ALA A 258 19.55 13.27 11.13
CA ALA A 258 19.10 11.89 11.34
C ALA A 258 19.28 11.42 12.79
N ALA A 259 20.36 11.87 13.47
CA ALA A 259 20.59 11.61 14.89
C ALA A 259 19.54 12.29 15.78
N SER A 260 19.17 13.54 15.46
CA SER A 260 18.15 14.30 16.20
C SER A 260 16.75 13.67 16.10
N ALA A 261 16.35 13.19 14.92
CA ALA A 261 15.06 12.54 14.71
C ALA A 261 14.95 11.19 15.46
N ALA A 262 16.02 10.39 15.47
CA ALA A 262 16.05 9.11 16.18
C ALA A 262 15.96 9.28 17.71
N VAL A 263 16.67 10.27 18.28
CA VAL A 263 16.58 10.61 19.71
C VAL A 263 15.18 11.09 20.07
N THR A 264 14.54 11.89 19.20
CA THR A 264 13.18 12.39 19.43
C THR A 264 12.18 11.25 19.48
N GLN A 265 12.23 10.31 18.53
CA GLN A 265 11.34 9.15 18.50
C GLN A 265 11.53 8.25 19.74
N GLN A 266 12.77 7.98 20.13
CA GLN A 266 13.08 7.17 21.32
C GLN A 266 12.63 7.85 22.63
N SER A 267 12.67 9.18 22.72
CA SER A 267 12.16 9.94 23.88
C SER A 267 10.63 9.94 23.99
N LEU A 268 9.93 9.85 22.86
CA LEU A 268 8.47 9.76 22.81
C LEU A 268 7.99 8.37 23.23
N ASP A 269 8.69 7.33 22.80
CA ASP A 269 8.40 5.94 23.17
C ASP A 269 8.79 5.63 24.62
N ALA A 270 9.68 6.44 25.23
CA ALA A 270 10.15 6.28 26.60
C ALA A 270 9.34 7.06 27.65
N ARG A 271 8.31 7.84 27.27
CA ARG A 271 7.48 8.53 28.28
C ARG A 271 6.71 7.49 29.11
N PRO A 272 6.86 7.47 30.45
CA PRO A 272 6.00 6.67 31.29
C PRO A 272 4.55 7.10 31.06
N LEU A 273 3.65 6.14 30.91
CA LEU A 273 2.22 6.38 31.02
C LEU A 273 1.97 7.00 32.39
N GLU A 274 1.86 8.34 32.47
CA GLU A 274 1.46 9.01 33.70
C GLU A 274 0.10 8.44 34.09
N ARG A 275 0.09 7.65 35.17
CA ARG A 275 -1.12 7.12 35.77
C ARG A 275 -1.95 8.32 36.19
N GLY A 276 -3.10 8.49 35.56
CA GLY A 276 -4.17 9.33 36.09
C GLY A 276 -4.60 8.78 37.44
N SER A 277 -4.00 9.31 38.51
CA SER A 277 -4.37 9.04 39.89
C SER A 277 -4.09 10.29 40.69
N GLU A 278 -5.07 11.20 40.71
CA GLU A 278 -5.32 12.26 41.70
C GLU A 278 -6.46 13.12 41.09
N ALA A 279 -7.62 13.39 41.71
CA ALA A 279 -8.04 13.26 43.09
C ALA A 279 -9.58 13.12 43.14
N ILE A 280 -10.08 12.09 43.83
CA ILE A 280 -11.39 12.13 44.48
C ILE A 280 -11.08 12.45 45.94
N SER A 281 -11.21 13.71 46.34
CA SER A 281 -11.29 14.10 47.74
C SER A 281 -11.76 15.55 47.89
N LYS A 282 -13.07 15.68 48.08
CA LYS A 282 -13.85 16.60 48.95
C LYS A 282 -15.04 17.20 48.22
#